data_AF-A0A2E2URE8-F1
#
_entry.id   AF-A0A2E2URE8-F1
#
_cell.length_a   1.000
_cell.length_b   1.000
_cell.length_c   1.000
_cell.angle_alpha   90.00
_cell.angle_beta   90.00
_cell.angle_gamma   90.00
#
_symmetry.space_group_name_H-M   'P 1'
#
loop_
_entity.id
_entity.type
_entity.pdbx_description
1 polymer ?
#
loop_
_entity_poly.entity_id
_entity_poly.type
_entity_poly.pdbx_seq_one_letter_code
_entity_poly.pdbx_strand_id
1 'polypeptide(L)'
;MFKVSFLFLVGFVLASCGGGGGNSAYTPPANSECTSSSTNICITVTSTDGGNKYAVNGSTQATITLTAGSTYTLDQVSSNNSGHQIRISTTANGTHNSGTAFTGASVAVNGTPGSSGSGLTISPTASTTTPLYYYCENHSGMGGTIIISGGAGSGYQVPAKIDAYD
;
A
#
# COMPACT_ATOMS: atom_id res chain seq x y z
N MET A 1 -66.76 28.55 37.24
CA MET A 1 -66.92 27.08 37.38
C MET A 1 -65.68 26.40 36.84
N PHE A 2 -65.04 25.61 37.70
CA PHE A 2 -64.05 24.54 37.50
C PHE A 2 -63.03 24.61 36.34
N LYS A 3 -61.77 24.87 36.73
CA LYS A 3 -60.53 24.33 36.14
C LYS A 3 -60.44 22.83 36.44
N VAL A 4 -60.06 21.98 35.48
CA VAL A 4 -59.21 20.78 35.68
C VAL A 4 -58.59 20.33 34.33
N SER A 5 -57.25 20.27 34.26
CA SER A 5 -56.47 19.08 33.85
C SER A 5 -55.01 19.49 33.69
N PHE A 6 -54.21 19.30 34.74
CA PHE A 6 -53.35 18.14 34.97
C PHE A 6 -52.03 18.22 34.20
N LEU A 7 -51.07 18.82 34.89
CA LEU A 7 -49.65 18.87 34.60
C LEU A 7 -48.97 17.73 35.38
N PHE A 8 -48.45 16.74 34.66
CA PHE A 8 -47.45 15.73 35.09
C PHE A 8 -46.33 15.83 34.04
N LEU A 9 -45.03 15.70 34.29
CA LEU A 9 -44.22 15.58 35.49
C LEU A 9 -42.78 15.69 34.97
N VAL A 10 -41.98 16.55 35.61
CA VAL A 10 -40.53 16.43 35.84
C VAL A 10 -39.66 15.87 34.71
N GLY A 11 -38.93 16.78 34.05
CA GLY A 11 -37.62 16.51 33.46
C GLY A 11 -36.60 17.44 34.11
N PHE A 12 -35.75 16.87 34.95
CA PHE A 12 -34.68 17.50 35.72
C PHE A 12 -33.86 18.52 34.89
N VAL A 13 -33.75 19.75 35.40
CA VAL A 13 -32.71 20.70 34.99
C VAL A 13 -31.46 20.37 35.80
N LEU A 14 -30.44 19.83 35.14
CA LEU A 14 -29.06 19.93 35.59
C LEU A 14 -28.26 20.66 34.52
N ALA A 15 -27.65 21.75 34.96
CA ALA A 15 -26.74 22.58 34.22
C ALA A 15 -25.50 21.80 33.79
N SER A 16 -25.01 22.11 32.59
CA SER A 16 -23.57 22.17 32.38
C SER A 16 -23.26 23.31 31.41
N CYS A 17 -22.59 24.31 31.96
CA CYS A 17 -21.77 25.26 31.23
C CYS A 17 -20.49 24.52 30.81
N GLY A 18 -20.21 24.48 29.51
CA GLY A 18 -18.99 23.92 28.96
C GLY A 18 -18.79 24.41 27.54
N GLY A 19 -18.18 25.58 27.40
CA GLY A 19 -17.61 26.01 26.13
C GLY A 19 -16.47 25.08 25.70
N GLY A 20 -16.31 24.88 24.41
CA GLY A 20 -15.20 24.12 23.86
C GLY A 20 -15.31 23.96 22.36
N GLY A 21 -14.53 24.77 21.64
CA GLY A 21 -14.00 24.57 20.30
C GLY A 21 -14.84 23.80 19.29
N GLY A 22 -15.17 24.47 18.18
CA GLY A 22 -15.47 23.80 16.93
C GLY A 22 -14.29 22.93 16.51
N ASN A 23 -14.26 21.70 17.00
CA ASN A 23 -13.64 20.62 16.28
C ASN A 23 -14.59 20.39 15.12
N SER A 24 -14.29 20.98 13.96
CA SER A 24 -14.60 20.27 12.73
C SER A 24 -14.01 18.89 12.93
N ALA A 25 -14.85 17.94 13.31
CA ALA A 25 -14.55 16.56 13.13
C ALA A 25 -14.31 16.45 11.63
N TYR A 26 -13.06 16.55 11.22
CA TYR A 26 -12.61 15.83 10.07
C TYR A 26 -12.91 14.39 10.44
N THR A 27 -14.10 13.92 10.09
CA THR A 27 -14.32 12.51 9.81
C THR A 27 -13.51 12.27 8.55
N PRO A 28 -12.28 11.71 8.63
CA PRO A 28 -11.64 11.20 7.44
C PRO A 28 -12.67 10.31 6.73
N PRO A 29 -12.84 10.46 5.42
CA PRO A 29 -13.73 9.57 4.68
C PRO A 29 -13.29 8.14 4.98
N ALA A 30 -14.25 7.28 5.32
CA ALA A 30 -13.99 5.88 5.59
C ALA A 30 -13.50 5.16 4.31
N ASN A 31 -12.21 5.21 4.06
CA ASN A 31 -11.45 4.16 3.41
C ASN A 31 -10.42 3.68 4.45
N SER A 32 -10.21 2.37 4.55
CA SER A 32 -9.15 1.85 5.41
C SER A 32 -7.83 2.33 4.82
N GLU A 33 -7.29 3.42 5.35
CA GLU A 33 -6.05 4.02 4.86
C GLU A 33 -4.92 3.01 5.05
N CYS A 34 -4.17 2.76 3.98
CA CYS A 34 -2.90 2.08 4.11
C CYS A 34 -1.99 2.89 5.04
N THR A 35 -1.35 2.22 6.00
CA THR A 35 -0.34 2.83 6.87
C THR A 35 1.04 2.38 6.44
N SER A 36 1.85 3.30 5.92
CA SER A 36 3.22 3.03 5.49
C SER A 36 4.11 2.64 6.66
N SER A 37 4.98 1.66 6.45
CA SER A 37 6.03 1.24 7.40
C SER A 37 7.30 0.84 6.65
N SER A 38 8.30 0.33 7.35
CA SER A 38 9.53 -0.17 6.71
C SER A 38 9.28 -1.35 5.77
N THR A 39 8.22 -2.14 6.00
CA THR A 39 7.87 -3.32 5.20
C THR A 39 6.47 -3.24 4.57
N ASN A 40 5.63 -2.28 4.96
CA ASN A 40 4.36 -2.01 4.31
C ASN A 40 4.46 -0.75 3.44
N ILE A 41 4.35 -0.92 2.14
CA ILE A 41 4.46 0.14 1.15
C ILE A 41 3.07 0.39 0.58
N CYS A 42 2.55 1.58 0.83
CA CYS A 42 1.23 1.96 0.36
C CYS A 42 1.25 2.24 -1.13
N ILE A 43 0.41 1.53 -1.87
CA ILE A 43 0.15 1.75 -3.28
C ILE A 43 -1.25 2.33 -3.42
N THR A 44 -1.35 3.51 -4.00
CA THR A 44 -2.61 4.14 -4.38
C THR A 44 -2.57 4.54 -5.84
N VAL A 45 -3.74 4.89 -6.40
CA VAL A 45 -3.82 5.42 -7.77
C VAL A 45 -4.02 6.92 -7.72
N THR A 46 -3.25 7.64 -8.52
CA THR A 46 -3.38 9.08 -8.75
C THR A 46 -3.62 9.34 -10.23
N SER A 47 -4.55 10.25 -10.55
CA SER A 47 -4.81 10.67 -11.92
C SER A 47 -3.89 11.82 -12.31
N THR A 48 -3.30 11.74 -13.49
CA THR A 48 -2.41 12.76 -14.07
C THR A 48 -2.85 13.07 -15.50
N ASP A 49 -2.33 14.14 -16.11
CA ASP A 49 -2.59 14.46 -17.52
C ASP A 49 -2.15 13.32 -18.47
N GLY A 50 -1.18 12.49 -18.06
CA GLY A 50 -0.73 11.31 -18.78
C GLY A 50 -1.50 10.02 -18.43
N GLY A 51 -2.67 10.12 -17.81
CA GLY A 51 -3.48 8.99 -17.33
C GLY A 51 -3.12 8.55 -15.91
N ASN A 52 -3.81 7.53 -15.39
CA ASN A 52 -3.61 7.03 -14.02
C ASN A 52 -2.16 6.53 -13.81
N LYS A 53 -1.65 6.73 -12.59
CA LYS A 53 -0.32 6.33 -12.14
C LYS A 53 -0.41 5.75 -10.73
N TYR A 54 0.49 4.85 -10.38
CA TYR A 54 0.64 4.47 -8.98
C TYR A 54 1.35 5.57 -8.20
N ALA A 55 0.87 5.88 -7.01
CA ALA A 55 1.59 6.63 -5.99
C ALA A 55 2.08 5.65 -4.92
N VAL A 56 3.36 5.75 -4.60
CA VAL A 56 4.07 4.92 -3.62
C VAL A 56 4.29 5.77 -2.38
N ASN A 57 3.67 5.39 -1.26
CA ASN A 57 3.67 6.18 -0.02
C ASN A 57 3.30 7.66 -0.28
N GLY A 58 2.32 7.90 -1.15
CA GLY A 58 1.86 9.23 -1.54
C GLY A 58 2.65 9.93 -2.65
N SER A 59 3.78 9.37 -3.10
CA SER A 59 4.59 9.97 -4.18
C SER A 59 4.42 9.23 -5.51
N THR A 60 4.01 9.97 -6.55
CA THR A 60 3.71 9.43 -7.89
C THR A 60 4.93 8.75 -8.51
N GLN A 61 4.77 7.48 -8.93
CA GLN A 61 5.79 6.64 -9.58
C GLN A 61 7.14 6.60 -8.85
N ALA A 62 7.15 6.75 -7.52
CA ALA A 62 8.41 6.77 -6.78
C ALA A 62 9.16 5.43 -6.90
N THR A 63 10.49 5.49 -6.84
CA THR A 63 11.32 4.28 -6.80
C THR A 63 11.14 3.59 -5.44
N ILE A 64 10.89 2.29 -5.47
CA ILE A 64 10.82 1.44 -4.27
C ILE A 64 12.19 0.81 -4.04
N THR A 65 12.73 0.94 -2.83
CA THR A 65 13.98 0.24 -2.45
C THR A 65 13.64 -0.88 -1.48
N LEU A 66 13.99 -2.11 -1.84
CA LEU A 66 13.80 -3.31 -1.02
C LEU A 66 15.14 -3.91 -0.65
N THR A 67 15.27 -4.46 0.54
CA THR A 67 16.48 -5.15 0.99
C THR A 67 16.31 -6.66 0.87
N ALA A 68 17.29 -7.32 0.27
CA ALA A 68 17.34 -8.77 0.21
C ALA A 68 17.24 -9.41 1.61
N GLY A 69 16.44 -10.47 1.75
CA GLY A 69 16.19 -11.18 3.00
C GLY A 69 15.04 -10.63 3.84
N SER A 70 14.44 -9.50 3.46
CA SER A 70 13.23 -8.96 4.11
C SER A 70 11.97 -9.26 3.30
N THR A 71 10.81 -9.27 3.94
CA THR A 71 9.50 -9.42 3.28
C THR A 71 8.75 -8.11 3.31
N TYR A 72 8.21 -7.72 2.17
CA TYR A 72 7.49 -6.47 1.97
C TYR A 72 6.09 -6.73 1.42
N THR A 73 5.17 -5.84 1.75
CA THR A 73 3.83 -5.78 1.17
C THR A 73 3.69 -4.47 0.40
N LEU A 74 3.34 -4.57 -0.89
CA LEU A 74 2.81 -3.48 -1.70
C LEU A 74 1.30 -3.48 -1.53
N ASP A 75 0.82 -2.68 -0.58
CA ASP A 75 -0.57 -2.68 -0.08
C ASP A 75 -1.48 -1.89 -1.03
N GLN A 76 -2.54 -2.53 -1.50
CA GLN A 76 -3.55 -1.95 -2.41
C GLN A 76 -4.93 -1.82 -1.77
N VAL A 77 -5.03 -1.74 -0.44
CA VAL A 77 -6.32 -1.67 0.28
C VAL A 77 -7.18 -0.45 -0.09
N SER A 78 -6.57 0.66 -0.50
CA SER A 78 -7.30 1.88 -0.85
C SER A 78 -8.24 1.64 -2.03
N SER A 79 -9.51 2.05 -1.89
CA SER A 79 -10.57 1.82 -2.88
C SER A 79 -10.27 2.38 -4.26
N ASN A 80 -9.43 3.43 -4.37
CA ASN A 80 -8.98 3.97 -5.65
C ASN A 80 -8.03 3.04 -6.43
N ASN A 81 -7.60 1.92 -5.85
CA ASN A 81 -6.89 0.86 -6.57
C ASN A 81 -7.82 -0.09 -7.35
N SER A 82 -9.15 0.01 -7.22
CA SER A 82 -10.07 -0.89 -7.93
C SER A 82 -9.77 -0.92 -9.43
N GLY A 83 -9.63 -2.12 -9.99
CA GLY A 83 -9.25 -2.32 -11.40
C GLY A 83 -7.77 -2.07 -11.72
N HIS A 84 -6.92 -1.80 -10.72
CA HIS A 84 -5.50 -1.52 -10.90
C HIS A 84 -4.62 -2.52 -10.14
N GLN A 85 -4.66 -3.81 -10.50
CA GLN A 85 -3.82 -4.84 -9.86
C GLN A 85 -2.33 -4.61 -10.12
N ILE A 86 -1.54 -4.48 -9.07
CA ILE A 86 -0.09 -4.35 -9.16
C ILE A 86 0.55 -5.71 -9.46
N ARG A 87 1.58 -5.69 -10.32
CA ARG A 87 2.45 -6.81 -10.66
C ARG A 87 3.90 -6.31 -10.70
N ILE A 88 4.84 -7.25 -10.73
CA ILE A 88 6.27 -6.96 -10.87
C ILE A 88 6.78 -7.62 -12.16
N SER A 89 7.78 -7.05 -12.82
CA SER A 89 8.46 -7.61 -13.99
C SER A 89 9.96 -7.25 -13.97
N THR A 90 10.78 -7.98 -14.72
CA THR A 90 12.15 -7.59 -15.05
C THR A 90 12.21 -6.61 -16.23
N THR A 91 11.09 -6.39 -16.92
CA THR A 91 10.98 -5.47 -18.05
C THR A 91 10.14 -4.26 -17.64
N ALA A 92 10.61 -3.05 -17.93
CA ALA A 92 9.86 -1.84 -17.66
C ALA A 92 8.48 -1.89 -18.33
N ASN A 93 7.43 -1.52 -17.59
CA ASN A 93 6.03 -1.61 -18.01
C ASN A 93 5.49 -3.04 -18.25
N GLY A 94 6.21 -4.08 -17.83
CA GLY A 94 5.74 -5.46 -17.78
C GLY A 94 5.17 -5.97 -19.10
N THR A 95 3.99 -6.58 -19.05
CA THR A 95 3.29 -7.18 -20.20
C THR A 95 2.90 -6.16 -21.26
N HIS A 96 2.82 -4.87 -20.92
CA HIS A 96 2.56 -3.78 -21.87
C HIS A 96 3.79 -3.41 -22.71
N ASN A 97 4.95 -4.00 -22.43
CA ASN A 97 6.20 -3.78 -23.15
C ASN A 97 6.95 -5.10 -23.42
N SER A 98 6.20 -6.14 -23.82
CA SER A 98 6.71 -7.48 -24.15
C SER A 98 7.38 -8.25 -23.00
N GLY A 99 7.28 -7.75 -21.76
CA GLY A 99 7.71 -8.46 -20.57
C GLY A 99 6.68 -9.49 -20.11
N THR A 100 7.03 -10.20 -19.05
CA THR A 100 6.12 -11.09 -18.32
C THR A 100 6.07 -10.71 -16.85
N ALA A 101 5.03 -11.14 -16.16
CA ALA A 101 5.02 -11.06 -14.70
C ALA A 101 6.23 -11.83 -14.14
N PHE A 102 6.90 -11.23 -13.16
CA PHE A 102 7.93 -11.86 -12.35
C PHE A 102 7.22 -12.81 -11.38
N THR A 103 7.42 -14.12 -11.60
CA THR A 103 6.78 -15.19 -10.83
C THR A 103 7.81 -15.98 -10.04
N GLY A 104 7.45 -16.46 -8.84
CA GLY A 104 8.29 -17.33 -8.02
C GLY A 104 7.85 -17.35 -6.56
N ALA A 105 8.50 -18.19 -5.73
CA ALA A 105 8.19 -18.30 -4.29
C ALA A 105 8.38 -16.99 -3.50
N SER A 106 9.11 -16.03 -4.08
CA SER A 106 9.37 -14.71 -3.50
C SER A 106 8.33 -13.67 -3.85
N VAL A 107 7.29 -13.96 -4.64
CA VAL A 107 6.23 -13.00 -4.98
C VAL A 107 4.84 -13.65 -4.93
N ALA A 108 3.91 -13.02 -4.21
CA ALA A 108 2.51 -13.44 -4.14
C ALA A 108 1.58 -12.25 -4.36
N VAL A 109 0.57 -12.41 -5.21
CA VAL A 109 -0.49 -11.41 -5.40
C VAL A 109 -1.69 -11.83 -4.56
N ASN A 110 -2.21 -10.89 -3.76
CA ASN A 110 -3.23 -11.14 -2.76
C ASN A 110 -4.48 -10.29 -3.03
N GLY A 111 -5.64 -10.91 -2.89
CA GLY A 111 -6.94 -10.22 -2.90
C GLY A 111 -7.28 -9.45 -4.17
N THR A 112 -8.34 -8.65 -4.08
CA THR A 112 -8.79 -7.73 -5.14
C THR A 112 -8.44 -6.30 -4.73
N PRO A 113 -7.73 -5.52 -5.56
CA PRO A 113 -7.33 -4.15 -5.24
C PRO A 113 -8.53 -3.29 -4.81
N GLY A 114 -8.34 -2.49 -3.76
CA GLY A 114 -9.41 -1.75 -3.09
C GLY A 114 -10.17 -2.54 -2.03
N SER A 115 -9.66 -3.71 -1.64
CA SER A 115 -10.22 -4.54 -0.56
C SER A 115 -9.19 -4.82 0.53
N SER A 116 -9.64 -5.16 1.74
CA SER A 116 -8.76 -5.54 2.85
C SER A 116 -7.83 -6.70 2.47
N GLY A 117 -6.55 -6.58 2.81
CA GLY A 117 -5.52 -7.57 2.50
C GLY A 117 -5.12 -7.67 1.03
N SER A 118 -5.57 -6.73 0.18
CA SER A 118 -5.20 -6.72 -1.24
C SER A 118 -3.82 -6.11 -1.48
N GLY A 119 -3.09 -6.65 -2.46
CA GLY A 119 -1.78 -6.15 -2.83
C GLY A 119 -0.86 -7.22 -3.37
N LEU A 120 0.45 -7.02 -3.16
CA LEU A 120 1.50 -7.96 -3.56
C LEU A 120 2.53 -8.08 -2.45
N THR A 121 2.84 -9.30 -2.04
CA THR A 121 3.96 -9.58 -1.12
C THR A 121 5.20 -9.94 -1.94
N ILE A 122 6.36 -9.41 -1.56
CA ILE A 122 7.66 -9.74 -2.15
C ILE A 122 8.72 -9.96 -1.08
N SER A 123 9.50 -11.03 -1.22
CA SER A 123 10.65 -11.38 -0.38
C SER A 123 11.89 -11.53 -1.25
N PRO A 124 12.56 -10.43 -1.64
CA PRO A 124 13.74 -10.53 -2.50
C PRO A 124 14.87 -11.27 -1.76
N THR A 125 15.68 -12.00 -2.52
CA THR A 125 16.84 -12.72 -2.00
C THR A 125 18.12 -12.07 -2.54
N ALA A 126 19.27 -12.54 -2.04
CA ALA A 126 20.56 -12.18 -2.61
C ALA A 126 20.68 -12.54 -4.10
N SER A 127 19.85 -13.44 -4.65
CA SER A 127 19.86 -13.79 -6.08
C SER A 127 18.79 -13.06 -6.90
N THR A 128 17.96 -12.23 -6.28
CA THR A 128 16.94 -11.45 -7.00
C THR A 128 17.63 -10.38 -7.85
N THR A 129 17.30 -10.34 -9.15
CA THR A 129 17.83 -9.34 -10.08
C THR A 129 17.39 -7.92 -9.70
N THR A 130 18.17 -6.93 -10.12
CA THR A 130 17.88 -5.50 -9.93
C THR A 130 18.33 -4.74 -11.18
N PRO A 131 17.52 -3.82 -11.72
CA PRO A 131 16.20 -3.41 -11.23
C PRO A 131 15.10 -4.44 -11.50
N LEU A 132 14.03 -4.36 -10.71
CA LEU A 132 12.71 -4.85 -11.08
C LEU A 132 11.80 -3.65 -11.36
N TYR A 133 10.61 -3.89 -11.89
CA TYR A 133 9.63 -2.85 -12.21
C TYR A 133 8.27 -3.26 -11.68
N TYR A 134 7.64 -2.42 -10.88
CA TYR A 134 6.22 -2.58 -10.60
C TYR A 134 5.43 -1.99 -11.75
N TYR A 135 4.33 -2.64 -12.14
CA TYR A 135 3.45 -2.19 -13.22
C TYR A 135 1.99 -2.57 -12.90
N CYS A 136 1.03 -1.95 -13.60
CA CYS A 136 -0.36 -2.34 -13.49
C CYS A 136 -0.66 -3.41 -14.53
N GLU A 137 -1.27 -4.52 -14.10
CA GLU A 137 -1.67 -5.60 -15.02
C GLU A 137 -2.59 -5.08 -16.13
N ASN A 138 -3.52 -4.19 -15.78
CA ASN A 138 -4.60 -3.78 -16.68
C ASN A 138 -4.28 -2.53 -17.51
N HIS A 139 -3.37 -1.66 -17.05
CA HIS A 139 -3.15 -0.36 -17.68
C HIS A 139 -1.65 -0.06 -17.87
N SER A 140 -1.29 0.29 -19.09
CA SER A 140 0.07 0.68 -19.46
C SER A 140 0.50 1.99 -18.78
N GLY A 141 1.77 2.08 -18.40
CA GLY A 141 2.41 3.32 -17.96
C GLY A 141 2.11 3.74 -16.53
N MET A 142 1.47 2.89 -15.72
CA MET A 142 1.16 3.21 -14.31
C MET A 142 2.34 3.03 -13.35
N GLY A 143 3.29 2.19 -13.75
CA GLY A 143 4.33 1.61 -12.90
C GLY A 143 5.56 2.47 -12.65
N GLY A 144 6.59 1.86 -12.08
CA GLY A 144 7.88 2.48 -11.79
C GLY A 144 8.96 1.45 -11.44
N THR A 145 10.06 1.91 -10.88
CA THR A 145 11.25 1.08 -10.62
C THR A 145 11.28 0.54 -9.19
N ILE A 146 11.77 -0.69 -9.04
CA ILE A 146 12.17 -1.30 -7.77
C ILE A 146 13.68 -1.56 -7.82
N ILE A 147 14.39 -1.11 -6.80
CA ILE A 147 15.80 -1.40 -6.57
C ILE A 147 15.93 -2.40 -5.44
N ILE A 148 16.70 -3.47 -5.65
CA ILE A 148 17.05 -4.44 -4.61
C ILE A 148 18.44 -4.13 -4.06
N SER A 149 18.54 -3.75 -2.79
CA SER A 149 19.80 -3.63 -2.06
C SER A 149 20.23 -5.00 -1.49
N GLY A 150 21.53 -5.28 -1.52
CA GLY A 150 22.08 -6.59 -1.08
C GLY A 150 21.74 -7.78 -2.00
N GLY A 151 21.17 -7.54 -3.18
CA GLY A 151 20.94 -8.52 -4.24
C GLY A 151 22.15 -8.75 -5.16
N ALA A 152 22.06 -9.72 -6.07
CA ALA A 152 23.15 -10.24 -6.89
C ALA A 152 23.77 -9.19 -7.83
N GLY A 153 23.07 -8.08 -8.07
CA GLY A 153 23.59 -6.93 -8.81
C GLY A 153 24.46 -5.96 -8.00
N SER A 154 24.61 -6.16 -6.68
CA SER A 154 25.31 -5.23 -5.77
C SER A 154 26.73 -5.68 -5.39
N GLY A 155 27.28 -6.73 -6.01
CA GLY A 155 28.65 -7.19 -5.71
C GLY A 155 28.82 -7.83 -4.32
N TYR A 156 27.73 -8.23 -3.65
CA TYR A 156 27.82 -8.99 -2.42
C TYR A 156 28.16 -10.44 -2.74
N GLN A 157 29.45 -10.76 -2.71
CA GLN A 157 29.93 -12.14 -2.63
C GLN A 157 29.54 -12.67 -1.23
N VAL A 158 28.71 -13.70 -1.19
CA VAL A 158 28.52 -14.49 0.03
C VAL A 158 29.90 -14.99 0.45
N PRO A 159 30.40 -14.71 1.66
CA PRO A 159 31.63 -15.32 2.13
C PRO A 159 31.46 -16.84 2.01
N ALA A 160 32.39 -17.51 1.32
CA ALA A 160 32.37 -18.95 1.21
C ALA A 160 32.14 -19.54 2.60
N LYS A 161 31.18 -20.47 2.69
CA LYS A 161 30.92 -21.28 3.87
C LYS A 161 32.27 -21.70 4.44
N ILE A 162 32.62 -21.20 5.63
CA ILE A 162 33.72 -21.78 6.37
C ILE A 162 33.24 -23.19 6.71
N ASP A 163 33.79 -24.18 6.01
CA ASP A 163 33.64 -25.55 6.47
C ASP A 163 34.25 -25.59 7.87
N ALA A 164 33.52 -26.19 8.80
CA ALA A 164 33.91 -26.28 10.19
C ALA A 164 35.33 -26.85 10.26
N TYR A 165 36.18 -26.19 11.06
CA TYR A 165 37.52 -26.65 11.38
C TYR A 165 37.49 -28.14 11.81
N ASP A 166 38.34 -28.94 11.18
CA ASP A 166 38.82 -30.23 11.70
C ASP A 166 39.79 -29.96 12.87
#